data_AF-A0A3A3E1T4-F1
#
_entry.id   AF-A0A3A3E1T4-F1
#
_cell.length_a   1.000
_cell.length_b   1.000
_cell.length_c   1.000
_cell.angle_alpha   90.00
_cell.angle_beta   90.00
_cell.angle_gamma   90.00
#
_symmetry.space_group_name_H-M   'P 1'
#
loop_
_entity.id
_entity.type
_entity.pdbx_description
1 polymer ?
#
loop_
_entity_poly.entity_id
_entity_poly.type
_entity_poly.pdbx_seq_one_letter_code
_entity_poly.pdbx_strand_id
1 'polypeptide(L)' 'MTKYQFTAIRRSDGAEIDHGAIDDVLDAGKEAMTLTIMAGLLHSHPIARTLTYKDIKLEMVPAD' A
#
# COMPACT_ATOMS: atom_id res chain seq x y z
N MET A 1 -1.77 -0.27 19.75
CA MET A 1 -1.12 -0.27 18.42
C MET A 1 -2.23 -0.09 17.41
N THR A 2 -2.18 0.96 16.60
CA THR A 2 -3.20 1.22 15.59
C THR A 2 -2.97 0.29 14.42
N LYS A 3 -4.00 -0.39 13.95
CA LYS A 3 -3.93 -1.24 12.76
C LYS A 3 -4.61 -0.51 11.61
N TYR A 4 -4.10 -0.68 10.39
CA TYR A 4 -4.69 -0.12 9.18
C TYR A 4 -4.99 -1.25 8.21
N GLN A 5 -6.16 -1.21 7.60
CA GLN A 5 -6.41 -1.93 6.36
C GLN A 5 -5.91 -1.07 5.20
N PHE A 6 -5.20 -1.68 4.25
CA PHE A 6 -4.77 -1.04 3.02
C PHE A 6 -5.34 -1.75 1.80
N THR A 7 -5.60 -0.96 0.76
CA THR A 7 -5.89 -1.44 -0.59
C THR A 7 -4.96 -0.73 -1.56
N ALA A 8 -4.21 -1.50 -2.34
CA ALA A 8 -3.35 -1.00 -3.40
C ALA A 8 -4.07 -1.10 -4.74
N ILE A 9 -4.21 0.02 -5.43
CA ILE A 9 -5.00 0.12 -6.66
C ILE A 9 -4.12 0.66 -7.77
N ARG A 10 -4.13 0.00 -8.94
CA ARG A 10 -3.46 0.50 -10.14
C ARG A 10 -4.26 1.65 -10.74
N ARG A 11 -3.61 2.79 -10.94
CA ARG A 11 -4.28 4.02 -11.42
C ARG A 11 -4.73 3.97 -12.86
N SER A 12 -4.08 3.18 -13.71
CA SER A 12 -4.39 3.14 -15.14
C SER A 12 -5.78 2.58 -15.44
N ASP A 13 -6.26 1.64 -14.63
CA ASP A 13 -7.51 0.91 -14.86
C ASP A 13 -8.35 0.68 -13.60
N GLY A 14 -7.89 1.16 -12.44
CA GLY A 14 -8.57 0.98 -11.16
C GLY A 14 -8.52 -0.45 -10.63
N ALA A 15 -7.70 -1.33 -11.20
CA ALA A 15 -7.59 -2.71 -10.75
C ALA A 15 -6.95 -2.78 -9.36
N GLU A 16 -7.54 -3.57 -8.46
CA GLU A 16 -6.89 -3.91 -7.21
C GLU A 16 -5.64 -4.76 -7.48
N ILE A 17 -4.53 -4.36 -6.89
CA ILE A 17 -3.25 -5.06 -6.96
C ILE A 17 -3.13 -6.00 -5.77
N ASP A 18 -3.40 -5.49 -4.57
CA ASP A 18 -3.27 -6.20 -3.31
C ASP A 18 -4.09 -5.51 -2.21
N HIS A 19 -4.41 -6.24 -1.16
CA HIS A 19 -5.04 -5.72 0.04
C HIS A 19 -4.51 -6.46 1.27
N GLY A 20 -4.54 -5.79 2.41
CA GLY A 20 -4.12 -6.43 3.64
C GLY A 20 -4.20 -5.49 4.83
N ALA A 21 -3.65 -5.94 5.94
CA ALA A 21 -3.56 -5.14 7.14
C ALA A 21 -2.10 -4.95 7.54
N ILE A 22 -1.79 -3.76 8.05
CA ILE A 22 -0.49 -3.40 8.58
C ILE A 22 -0.66 -2.77 9.95
N ASP A 23 0.25 -3.10 10.85
CA ASP A 23 0.33 -2.43 12.14
C ASP A 23 1.10 -1.10 11.97
N ASP A 24 0.67 -0.05 12.67
CA ASP A 24 1.41 1.22 12.73
C ASP A 24 2.64 1.05 13.62
N VAL A 25 3.66 0.37 13.08
CA VAL A 25 4.88 0.02 13.82
C VAL A 25 5.87 1.18 13.89
N LEU A 26 5.71 2.20 13.03
CA LEU A 26 6.76 3.19 12.80
C LEU A 26 6.56 4.50 13.56
N ASP A 27 5.36 4.81 14.08
CA ASP A 27 4.99 6.12 14.67
C ASP A 27 5.37 7.33 13.76
N ALA A 28 5.73 7.03 12.51
CA ALA A 28 6.17 7.95 11.47
C ALA A 28 4.98 8.44 10.63
N GLY A 29 3.77 7.97 10.97
CA GLY A 29 2.51 8.34 10.35
C GLY A 29 2.24 7.62 9.03
N LYS A 30 1.06 7.93 8.47
CA LYS A 30 0.49 7.26 7.29
C LYS A 30 1.35 7.35 6.03
N GLU A 31 2.11 8.44 5.86
CA GLU A 31 2.93 8.65 4.66
C GLU A 31 4.10 7.67 4.59
N ALA A 32 4.83 7.49 5.70
CA ALA A 32 5.92 6.53 5.77
C ALA A 32 5.41 5.10 5.55
N MET A 33 4.29 4.72 6.16
CA MET A 33 3.65 3.42 5.95
C MET A 33 3.27 3.19 4.49
N THR A 34 2.71 4.23 3.84
CA THR A 34 2.34 4.16 2.42
C THR A 34 3.54 3.84 1.55
N LEU A 35 4.66 4.53 1.77
CA LEU A 35 5.90 4.30 1.04
C LEU A 35 6.45 2.89 1.28
N THR A 36 6.41 2.39 2.52
CA THR A 36 6.87 1.03 2.84
C THR A 36 6.03 -0.04 2.13
N ILE A 37 4.70 0.08 2.14
CA ILE A 37 3.82 -0.87 1.45
C ILE A 37 4.08 -0.82 -0.05
N MET A 38 4.12 0.39 -0.64
CA MET A 38 4.37 0.54 -2.07
C MET A 38 5.75 -0.02 -2.46
N ALA A 39 6.79 0.24 -1.68
CA ALA A 39 8.12 -0.33 -1.92
C ALA A 39 8.10 -1.86 -1.88
N GLY A 40 7.39 -2.44 -0.90
CA GLY A 40 7.17 -3.88 -0.79
C GLY A 40 6.48 -4.44 -2.03
N LEU A 41 5.37 -3.84 -2.46
CA LEU A 41 4.64 -4.24 -3.66
C LEU A 41 5.52 -4.19 -4.92
N LEU A 42 6.20 -3.07 -5.15
CA LEU A 42 7.09 -2.90 -6.30
C LEU A 42 8.24 -3.92 -6.30
N HIS A 43 8.68 -4.39 -5.12
CA HIS A 43 9.75 -5.37 -5.00
C HIS A 43 9.26 -6.82 -5.18
N SER A 44 8.13 -7.21 -4.58
CA SER A 44 7.73 -8.61 -4.45
C SER A 44 6.48 -8.99 -5.27
N HIS A 45 5.56 -8.06 -5.53
CA HIS A 45 4.28 -8.38 -6.13
C HIS A 45 4.39 -8.47 -7.67
N PRO A 46 3.99 -9.61 -8.30
CA PRO A 46 4.20 -9.83 -9.73
C PRO A 46 3.63 -8.73 -10.64
N ILE A 47 2.45 -8.22 -10.32
CA ILE A 47 1.78 -7.15 -11.09
C ILE A 47 2.45 -5.79 -10.84
N ALA A 48 2.92 -5.53 -9.61
CA ALA A 48 3.44 -4.21 -9.25
C ALA A 48 4.90 -4.01 -9.68
N ARG A 49 5.67 -5.07 -9.95
CA ARG A 49 7.07 -4.98 -10.40
C ARG A 49 7.28 -4.19 -11.69
N THR A 50 6.27 -4.12 -12.55
CA THR A 50 6.33 -3.35 -13.80
C THR A 50 5.79 -1.93 -13.64
N LEU A 51 5.35 -1.56 -12.44
CA LEU A 51 4.75 -0.27 -12.12
C LEU A 51 5.77 0.64 -11.43
N THR A 52 5.41 1.91 -11.26
CA THR A 52 6.12 2.89 -10.45
C THR A 52 5.23 3.36 -9.30
N TYR A 53 5.80 4.12 -8.36
CA TYR A 53 5.02 4.75 -7.30
C TYR A 53 3.86 5.62 -7.83
N LYS A 54 4.00 6.22 -9.02
CA LYS A 54 2.94 7.05 -9.60
C LYS A 54 1.78 6.23 -10.15
N ASP A 55 1.99 4.97 -10.46
CA ASP A 55 0.98 4.10 -11.05
C ASP A 55 0.11 3.42 -10.00
N ILE A 56 0.48 3.51 -8.73
CA ILE A 56 -0.22 2.89 -7.61
C ILE A 56 -0.85 3.98 -6.75
N LYS A 57 -2.12 3.78 -6.37
CA LYS A 57 -2.81 4.52 -5.33
C LYS A 57 -2.94 3.58 -4.13
N LEU A 58 -2.49 4.02 -2.96
CA LEU A 58 -2.73 3.30 -1.72
C LEU A 58 -3.86 3.99 -0.96
N GLU A 59 -4.88 3.23 -0.59
CA GLU A 59 -5.93 3.67 0.32
C GLU A 59 -5.71 2.98 1.66
N MET A 60 -5.78 3.75 2.76
CA MET A 60 -5.58 3.23 4.12
C MET A 60 -6.67 3.73 5.05
N VAL A 61 -7.32 2.79 5.74
CA VAL A 61 -8.34 3.07 6.75
C VAL A 61 -7.96 2.39 8.07
N PRO A 62 -8.24 3.00 9.23
CA PRO A 62 -8.07 2.30 10.51
C PRO A 62 -8.84 0.98 10.49
N ALA A 63 -8.23 -0.09 11.00
CA ALA A 63 -8.89 -1.34 11.29
C ALA A 63 -9.43 -1.27 12.73
N ASP A 64 -10.72 -1.51 12.91
CA ASP A 64 -11.37 -1.65 14.22
C ASP A 64 -10.85 -2.88 14.99
#